data_AF-A0A0R2PH91-F1
#
_entry.id   AF-A0A0R2PH91-F1
#
_cell.length_a   1.000
_cell.length_b   1.000
_cell.length_c   1.000
_cell.angle_alpha   90.00
_cell.angle_beta   90.00
_cell.angle_gamma   90.00
#
_symmetry.space_group_name_H-M   'P 1'
#
loop_
_entity.id
_entity.type
_entity.pdbx_description
1 polymer ?
#
loop_
_entity_poly.entity_id
_entity_poly.type
_entity_poly.pdbx_seq_one_letter_code
_entity_poly.pdbx_strand_id
1 'polypeptide(L)'
;MRAASTVSLVQVTGSNLTYAYIVLGISLAALAIAYGLRAQVLAASDGTPKMREIAEAIQEGAAAFLARQFRTLSFFVVIVFFLLFALPGDAEIRVGRSIFFLLGAAFSALVG
;
A
#
# COMPACT_ATOMS: atom_id res chain seq x y z
N MET A 1 -16.10 30.19 15.49
CA MET A 1 -17.42 29.53 15.36
C MET A 1 -17.22 28.03 15.40
N ARG A 2 -17.58 27.38 16.52
CA ARG A 2 -17.56 25.90 16.62
C ARG A 2 -18.84 25.40 15.97
N ALA A 3 -18.75 24.95 14.72
CA ALA A 3 -19.81 24.10 14.17
C ALA A 3 -19.81 22.83 15.00
N ALA A 4 -20.90 22.57 15.73
CA ALA A 4 -21.12 21.31 16.39
C ALA A 4 -21.21 20.24 15.28
N SER A 5 -20.13 19.51 15.04
CA SER A 5 -20.16 18.29 14.25
C SER A 5 -21.01 17.29 15.03
N THR A 6 -22.25 17.11 14.60
CA THR A 6 -23.01 15.92 14.98
C THR A 6 -22.20 14.72 14.51
N VAL A 7 -21.54 14.03 15.43
CA VAL A 7 -20.81 12.79 15.15
C VAL A 7 -21.86 11.75 14.73
N SER A 8 -22.16 11.74 13.44
CA SER A 8 -22.82 10.63 12.77
C SER A 8 -21.86 9.46 12.87
N LEU A 9 -22.05 8.61 13.87
CA LEU A 9 -21.33 7.35 13.97
C LEU A 9 -21.66 6.55 12.72
N VAL A 10 -20.73 6.47 11.77
CA VAL A 10 -20.86 5.62 10.59
C VAL A 10 -21.05 4.18 11.08
N GLN A 11 -22.28 3.70 11.02
CA GLN A 11 -22.63 2.35 11.45
C GLN A 11 -22.35 1.37 10.31
N VAL A 12 -21.36 0.49 10.50
CA VAL A 12 -21.08 -0.63 9.59
C VAL A 12 -21.97 -1.81 9.99
N THR A 13 -23.27 -1.69 9.72
CA THR A 13 -24.27 -2.72 10.04
C THR A 13 -25.06 -3.12 8.79
N GLY A 14 -25.66 -4.31 8.82
CA GLY A 14 -26.49 -4.83 7.72
C GLY A 14 -25.70 -4.96 6.40
N SER A 15 -26.22 -4.36 5.34
CA SER A 15 -25.67 -4.46 3.97
C SER A 15 -24.24 -3.92 3.85
N ASN A 16 -23.86 -2.89 4.61
CA ASN A 16 -22.51 -2.33 4.60
C ASN A 16 -21.46 -3.35 5.03
N LEU A 17 -21.79 -4.18 6.02
CA LEU A 17 -20.90 -5.23 6.50
C LEU A 17 -20.75 -6.35 5.46
N THR A 18 -21.85 -6.69 4.77
CA THR A 18 -21.81 -7.64 3.65
C THR A 18 -20.90 -7.15 2.53
N TYR A 19 -21.00 -5.87 2.14
CA TYR A 19 -20.11 -5.30 1.12
C TYR A 19 -18.65 -5.32 1.54
N ALA A 20 -18.35 -5.00 2.80
CA ALA A 20 -16.98 -5.05 3.33
C ALA A 20 -16.39 -6.47 3.24
N TYR A 21 -17.16 -7.50 3.60
CA TYR A 21 -16.70 -8.89 3.48
C TYR A 21 -16.55 -9.36 2.04
N ILE A 22 -17.41 -8.90 1.12
CA ILE A 22 -17.26 -9.19 -0.31
C ILE A 22 -15.95 -8.58 -0.83
N VAL A 23 -15.68 -7.31 -0.52
CA VAL A 23 -14.43 -6.64 -0.92
C VAL A 23 -13.20 -7.35 -0.35
N LEU A 24 -13.25 -7.77 0.93
CA LEU A 24 -12.19 -8.55 1.54
C LEU A 24 -11.97 -9.88 0.80
N GLY A 25 -13.05 -10.61 0.48
CA GLY A 25 -12.99 -11.87 -0.26
C GLY A 25 -12.35 -11.70 -1.64
N ILE A 26 -12.74 -10.66 -2.40
CA ILE A 26 -12.16 -10.34 -3.70
C ILE A 26 -10.67 -10.01 -3.57
N SER A 27 -10.30 -9.22 -2.56
CA SER A 27 -8.91 -8.83 -2.33
C SER A 27 -8.01 -10.03 -2.05
N LEU A 28 -8.46 -10.98 -1.23
CA LEU A 28 -7.73 -12.22 -0.95
C LEU A 28 -7.64 -13.13 -2.17
N ALA A 29 -8.71 -13.24 -2.95
CA ALA A 29 -8.70 -14.00 -4.21
C ALA A 29 -7.70 -13.41 -5.21
N ALA A 30 -7.64 -12.08 -5.33
CA ALA A 30 -6.67 -11.41 -6.19
C ALA A 30 -5.22 -11.69 -5.75
N LEU A 31 -4.92 -11.66 -4.45
CA LEU A 31 -3.60 -12.02 -3.93
C LEU A 31 -3.24 -13.49 -4.20
N ALA A 32 -4.20 -14.41 -4.07
CA ALA A 32 -3.98 -15.83 -4.39
C ALA A 32 -3.66 -16.02 -5.88
N ILE A 33 -4.37 -15.32 -6.77
CA ILE A 33 -4.08 -15.33 -8.21
C ILE A 33 -2.69 -14.76 -8.49
N ALA A 34 -2.35 -13.61 -7.91
CA ALA A 34 -1.04 -13.00 -8.08
C ALA A 34 0.10 -13.94 -7.63
N TYR A 35 -0.09 -14.64 -6.50
CA TYR A 35 0.85 -15.65 -6.03
C TYR A 35 0.98 -16.82 -7.01
N GLY A 36 -0.14 -17.33 -7.53
CA GLY A 36 -0.15 -18.39 -8.54
C GLY A 36 0.58 -18.01 -9.83
N LEU A 37 0.35 -16.79 -10.34
CA LEU A 37 1.05 -16.27 -11.52
C LEU A 37 2.55 -16.10 -11.26
N ARG A 38 2.93 -15.55 -10.10
CA ARG A 38 4.34 -15.45 -9.68
C ARG A 38 5.00 -16.82 -9.65
N ALA A 39 4.35 -17.82 -9.06
CA ALA A 39 4.88 -19.17 -8.96
C ALA A 39 5.09 -19.81 -10.35
N GLN A 40 4.16 -19.59 -11.29
CA GLN A 40 4.30 -20.07 -12.67
C GLN A 40 5.49 -19.43 -13.38
N VAL A 41 5.67 -18.11 -13.23
CA VAL A 41 6.79 -17.39 -13.85
C VAL A 41 8.13 -17.89 -13.29
N LEU A 42 8.24 -18.06 -11.98
CA LEU A 42 9.48 -18.53 -11.34
C LEU A 42 9.78 -20.01 -11.58
N ALA A 43 8.80 -20.81 -12.01
CA ALA A 43 9.02 -22.20 -12.40
C ALA A 43 9.57 -22.32 -13.83
N ALA A 44 9.52 -21.26 -14.64
CA ALA A 44 10.10 -21.26 -15.97
C ALA A 44 11.64 -21.26 -15.91
N SER A 45 12.29 -21.79 -16.95
CA SER A 45 13.75 -21.83 -17.00
C SER A 45 14.35 -20.42 -17.13
N ASP A 46 15.35 -20.11 -16.31
CA ASP A 46 16.08 -18.82 -16.35
C ASP A 46 16.95 -18.62 -17.62
N GLY A 47 16.93 -19.57 -18.55
CA GLY A 47 17.66 -19.52 -19.82
C GLY A 47 19.12 -19.95 -19.71
N THR A 48 19.96 -19.36 -20.55
CA THR A 48 21.40 -19.71 -20.62
C THR A 48 22.19 -19.07 -19.48
N PRO A 49 23.41 -19.56 -19.16
CA PRO A 49 24.26 -18.94 -18.14
C PRO A 49 24.49 -17.44 -18.38
N LYS A 50 24.64 -17.01 -19.64
CA LYS A 50 24.83 -15.60 -19.96
C LYS A 50 23.57 -14.77 -19.72
N MET A 51 22.38 -15.32 -19.95
CA MET A 51 21.11 -14.65 -19.65
C MET A 51 20.95 -14.43 -18.13
N ARG A 52 21.31 -15.43 -17.32
CA ARG A 52 21.27 -15.35 -15.85
C ARG A 52 22.19 -14.26 -15.31
N GLU A 53 23.43 -14.22 -15.79
CA GLU A 53 24.41 -13.19 -15.43
C GLU A 53 23.89 -11.77 -15.73
N ILE A 54 23.28 -11.57 -16.90
CA ILE A 54 22.68 -10.28 -17.29
C ILE A 54 21.48 -9.96 -16.39
N ALA A 55 20.62 -10.94 -16.11
CA ALA A 55 19.43 -10.76 -15.28
C ALA A 55 19.82 -10.34 -13.84
N GLU A 56 20.86 -10.93 -13.27
CA GLU A 56 21.39 -10.56 -11.95
C GLU A 56 21.87 -9.11 -11.93
N ALA A 57 22.64 -8.68 -12.94
CA ALA A 57 23.09 -7.29 -13.05
C ALA A 57 21.92 -6.29 -13.20
N ILE A 58 20.86 -6.67 -13.94
CA ILE A 58 19.63 -5.87 -14.05
C ILE A 58 18.91 -5.79 -12.70
N GLN A 59 18.78 -6.92 -11.98
CA GLN A 59 18.13 -6.97 -10.67
C GLN A 59 18.88 -6.11 -9.65
N GLU A 60 20.23 -6.15 -9.65
CA GLU A 60 21.06 -5.30 -8.79
C GLU A 60 20.81 -3.80 -9.09
N GLY A 61 20.82 -3.43 -10.37
CA GLY A 61 20.54 -2.06 -10.80
C GLY A 61 19.13 -1.59 -10.42
N ALA A 62 18.13 -2.43 -10.62
CA ALA A 62 16.74 -2.15 -10.26
C ALA A 62 16.56 -2.00 -8.75
N ALA A 63 17.15 -2.89 -7.94
CA ALA A 63 17.12 -2.80 -6.49
C ALA A 63 17.80 -1.52 -5.99
N ALA A 64 18.95 -1.14 -6.57
CA ALA A 64 19.62 0.10 -6.23
C ALA A 64 18.80 1.35 -6.60
N PHE A 65 18.12 1.34 -7.74
CA PHE A 65 17.21 2.40 -8.16
C PHE A 65 16.02 2.55 -7.20
N LEU A 66 15.30 1.45 -6.93
CA LEU A 66 14.15 1.42 -6.04
C LEU A 66 14.54 1.85 -4.62
N ALA A 67 15.67 1.39 -4.10
CA ALA A 67 16.17 1.80 -2.79
C ALA A 67 16.40 3.32 -2.70
N ARG A 68 16.96 3.94 -3.74
CA ARG A 68 17.15 5.40 -3.79
C ARG A 68 15.82 6.14 -3.92
N GLN A 69 14.90 5.61 -4.74
CA GLN A 69 13.57 6.17 -4.92
C GLN A 69 12.76 6.13 -3.61
N PHE A 70 12.67 4.96 -2.95
CA PHE A 70 11.96 4.81 -1.68
C PHE A 70 12.59 5.60 -0.55
N ARG A 71 13.92 5.71 -0.50
CA ARG A 71 14.58 6.59 0.47
C ARG A 71 14.15 8.03 0.29
N THR A 72 14.10 8.53 -0.94
CA THR A 72 13.66 9.89 -1.23
C THR A 72 12.17 10.07 -0.92
N LEU A 73 11.35 9.11 -1.34
CA LEU A 73 9.90 9.10 -1.10
C LEU A 73 9.56 9.05 0.39
N SER A 74 10.36 8.39 1.23
CA SER A 74 10.11 8.32 2.67
C SER A 74 10.07 9.71 3.33
N PHE A 75 10.92 10.65 2.88
CA PHE A 75 10.87 12.03 3.37
C PHE A 75 9.55 12.70 3.00
N PHE A 76 9.08 12.50 1.77
CA PHE A 76 7.78 12.99 1.33
C PHE A 76 6.64 12.41 2.17
N VAL A 77 6.63 11.11 2.43
CA VAL A 77 5.62 10.45 3.27
C VAL A 77 5.59 11.05 4.68
N VAL A 78 6.76 11.26 5.30
CA VAL A 78 6.85 11.86 6.64
C VAL A 78 6.31 13.29 6.63
N ILE A 79 6.65 14.11 5.63
CA ILE A 79 6.16 15.49 5.51
C ILE A 79 4.64 15.48 5.35
N VAL A 80 4.09 14.67 4.45
CA VAL A 80 2.65 14.60 4.20
C VAL A 80 1.90 14.11 5.44
N PHE A 81 2.45 13.14 6.18
CA PHE A 81 1.88 12.71 7.45
C PHE A 81 1.69 13.89 8.42
N PHE A 82 2.73 14.71 8.64
CA PHE A 82 2.64 15.87 9.53
C PHE A 82 1.72 16.96 8.99
N LEU A 83 1.69 17.17 7.67
CA LEU A 83 0.74 18.11 7.04
C LEU A 83 -0.71 17.64 7.25
N LEU A 84 -1.00 16.36 7.02
CA LEU A 84 -2.32 15.78 7.25
C LEU A 84 -2.70 15.80 8.73
N PHE A 85 -1.75 15.67 9.64
CA PHE A 85 -1.99 15.78 11.07
C PHE A 85 -2.26 17.23 11.53
N ALA A 86 -1.58 18.20 10.90
CA ALA A 86 -1.72 19.62 11.21
C ALA A 86 -3.02 20.24 10.66
N LEU A 87 -3.61 19.65 9.61
CA LEU A 87 -4.88 20.10 9.05
C LEU A 87 -6.00 20.12 10.11
N PRO A 88 -6.90 21.12 10.06
CA PRO A 88 -7.98 21.25 11.03
C PRO A 88 -8.96 20.07 10.96
N GLY A 89 -9.50 19.70 12.12
CA GLY A 89 -10.46 18.60 12.30
C GLY A 89 -10.51 18.14 13.75
N ASP A 90 -11.51 17.35 14.08
CA ASP A 90 -11.59 16.68 15.38
C ASP A 90 -10.39 15.73 15.56
N ALA A 91 -9.99 15.49 16.82
CA ALA A 91 -8.79 14.71 17.13
C ALA A 91 -8.81 13.32 16.48
N GLU A 92 -9.96 12.65 16.48
CA GLU A 92 -10.19 11.36 15.84
C GLU A 92 -9.93 11.39 14.32
N ILE A 93 -10.43 12.42 13.64
CA ILE A 93 -10.26 12.58 12.18
C ILE A 93 -8.80 12.88 11.84
N ARG A 94 -8.14 13.76 12.60
CA ARG A 94 -6.74 14.14 12.39
C ARG A 94 -5.81 12.95 12.55
N VAL A 95 -6.00 12.18 13.62
CA VAL A 95 -5.21 10.97 13.90
C VAL A 95 -5.53 9.88 12.87
N GLY A 96 -6.82 9.59 12.66
CA GLY A 96 -7.27 8.56 11.74
C GLY A 96 -6.75 8.76 10.32
N ARG A 97 -6.98 9.93 9.72
CA ARG A 97 -6.49 10.27 8.36
C ARG A 97 -4.99 10.06 8.22
N SER A 98 -4.21 10.52 9.20
CA SER A 98 -2.75 10.48 9.14
C SER A 98 -2.21 9.05 9.28
N ILE A 99 -2.82 8.23 10.15
CA ILE A 99 -2.44 6.82 10.31
C ILE A 99 -2.84 6.00 9.08
N PHE A 100 -4.07 6.17 8.57
CA PHE A 100 -4.52 5.45 7.36
C PHE A 100 -3.72 5.86 6.11
N PHE A 101 -3.22 7.10 6.04
CA PHE A 101 -2.26 7.50 5.01
C PHE A 101 -0.95 6.68 5.09
N LEU A 102 -0.38 6.51 6.29
CA LEU A 102 0.83 5.68 6.46
C LEU A 102 0.57 4.22 6.12
N LEU A 103 -0.60 3.68 6.49
CA LEU A 103 -0.99 2.32 6.15
C LEU A 103 -1.08 2.14 4.62
N GLY A 104 -1.72 3.08 3.92
CA GLY A 104 -1.78 3.07 2.46
C GLY A 104 -0.41 3.21 1.80
N ALA A 105 0.43 4.11 2.31
CA ALA A 105 1.81 4.27 1.84
C ALA A 105 2.65 3.00 2.02
N ALA A 106 2.48 2.30 3.15
CA ALA A 106 3.15 1.03 3.40
C ALA A 106 2.70 -0.06 2.41
N PHE A 107 1.39 -0.22 2.18
CA PHE A 107 0.92 -1.17 1.16
C PHE A 107 1.42 -0.82 -0.25
N SER A 108 1.47 0.47 -0.60
CA SER A 108 2.04 0.90 -1.89
C SER A 108 3.52 0.55 -2.01
N ALA A 109 4.30 0.72 -0.94
CA ALA A 109 5.72 0.38 -0.91
C ALA A 109 5.99 -1.13 -0.92
N LEU A 110 5.06 -1.95 -0.42
CA LEU A 110 5.16 -3.41 -0.48
C LEU A 110 4.88 -3.98 -1.89
N VAL A 111 4.08 -3.27 -2.69
CA VAL A 111 3.74 -3.68 -4.05
C VAL A 111 4.83 -3.30 -5.06
N GLY A 112 5.47 -2.14 -4.86
CA GLY A 112 6.55 -1.64 -5.73
C GLY A 112 7.90 -2.29 -5.45
#